data_AF-A0A0G3UYT9-F1
#
_entry.id   AF-A0A0G3UYT9-F1
#
_cell.length_a   1.000
_cell.length_b   1.000
_cell.length_c   1.000
_cell.angle_alpha   90.00
_cell.angle_beta   90.00
_cell.angle_gamma   90.00
#
_symmetry.space_group_name_H-M   'P 1'
#
loop_
_entity.id
_entity.type
_entity.pdbx_description
1 polymer ?
#
loop_
_entity_poly.entity_id
_entity_poly.type
_entity_poly.pdbx_seq_one_letter_code
_entity_poly.pdbx_strand_id
1 'polypeptide(L)'
;MPVPLPTIEVNLHPPEHDEIVITARACVSALRGDGELQDLQRYILCAHIESMCGLHLEVDSLEHIGPEEFAEAMRYREEGFRIRIVQTMLLGAFVASPPEDATIDRIALYAEELSVSDGMIEIGHEIAHGSHNLVLADFSRAGYHAHLDTPIENILHTRSLLSDDWDPIYDEPELAQRWDDLQNLPPGTVGRGVWEFYRARGFSFPGAPGSAPPLLSQHDWIHVIADYGSTVESEIEVFGLISRADDDPRAFSLLAMVLCLFETGMLNSAAIFQFDPGHLTHDARRMGIRLADAMYRGAIIGAHFSGQDLLEIDWFKHAHKTVEEVREMVGIPPKSEAAIAAGAVGPWEPGGISPFQLKLGMSVAVERDEEYDSHGATVLAGASEGY
;
A
#
# COMPACT_ATOMS: atom_id res chain seq x y z
N MET A 1 16.46 16.75 24.91
CA MET A 1 17.38 15.62 24.66
C MET A 1 16.45 14.49 24.27
N PRO A 2 16.63 13.91 23.08
CA PRO A 2 15.76 12.84 22.60
C PRO A 2 15.57 11.72 23.62
N VAL A 3 14.35 11.17 23.66
CA VAL A 3 14.00 10.07 24.56
C VAL A 3 14.60 8.78 24.00
N PRO A 4 15.58 8.16 24.68
CA PRO A 4 16.28 7.00 24.14
C PRO A 4 15.35 5.81 23.95
N LEU A 5 15.75 4.90 23.05
CA LEU A 5 15.09 3.62 22.90
C LEU A 5 15.22 2.79 24.19
N PRO A 6 14.15 2.09 24.63
CA PRO A 6 14.19 1.29 25.84
C PRO A 6 15.15 0.11 25.66
N THR A 7 16.04 -0.08 26.63
CA THR A 7 16.94 -1.26 26.70
C THR A 7 16.43 -2.33 27.68
N ILE A 8 15.48 -1.95 28.55
CA ILE A 8 14.77 -2.79 29.52
C ILE A 8 13.29 -2.32 29.54
N GLU A 9 12.36 -3.21 29.92
CA GLU A 9 10.93 -2.90 30.07
C GLU A 9 10.25 -2.40 28.78
N VAL A 10 10.51 -3.07 27.66
CA VAL A 10 9.86 -2.78 26.37
C VAL A 10 8.38 -3.15 26.42
N ASN A 11 7.49 -2.20 26.13
CA ASN A 11 6.05 -2.42 26.03
C ASN A 11 5.66 -2.88 24.62
N LEU A 12 5.35 -4.17 24.51
CA LEU A 12 4.86 -4.81 23.28
C LEU A 12 3.35 -5.09 23.32
N HIS A 13 2.65 -4.66 24.37
CA HIS A 13 1.20 -4.84 24.46
C HIS A 13 0.47 -3.91 23.50
N PRO A 14 -0.74 -4.28 23.02
CA PRO A 14 -1.60 -3.35 22.29
C PRO A 14 -1.76 -2.02 23.05
N PRO A 15 -1.80 -0.86 22.36
CA PRO A 15 -1.93 0.42 23.03
C PRO A 15 -3.25 0.52 23.77
N GLU A 16 -3.19 1.03 25.00
CA GLU A 16 -4.38 1.30 25.80
C GLU A 16 -5.04 2.62 25.36
N HIS A 17 -6.27 2.87 25.82
CA HIS A 17 -7.05 4.06 25.44
C HIS A 17 -6.26 5.37 25.53
N ASP A 18 -5.57 5.61 26.64
CA ASP A 18 -4.83 6.86 26.86
C ASP A 18 -3.63 6.99 25.90
N GLU A 19 -3.00 5.86 25.56
CA GLU A 19 -1.90 5.81 24.58
C GLU A 19 -2.39 6.03 23.15
N ILE A 20 -3.58 5.52 22.82
CA ILE A 20 -4.24 5.79 21.53
C ILE A 20 -4.55 7.29 21.43
N VAL A 21 -5.14 7.88 22.48
CA VAL A 21 -5.49 9.31 22.50
C VAL A 21 -4.25 10.20 22.40
N ILE A 22 -3.17 9.90 23.14
CA ILE A 22 -1.95 10.71 23.08
C ILE A 22 -1.23 10.59 21.72
N THR A 23 -1.27 9.40 21.10
CA THR A 23 -0.77 9.18 19.73
C THR A 23 -1.59 9.96 18.70
N ALA A 24 -2.92 9.94 18.83
CA ALA A 24 -3.80 10.74 17.97
C ALA A 24 -3.53 12.23 18.12
N ARG A 25 -3.37 12.74 19.36
CA ARG A 25 -2.98 14.13 19.62
C ARG A 25 -1.68 14.50 18.91
N ALA A 26 -0.67 13.63 18.97
CA ALA A 26 0.62 13.87 18.30
C ALA A 26 0.47 13.92 16.78
N CYS A 27 -0.26 12.98 16.18
CA CYS A 27 -0.51 12.96 14.73
C CYS A 27 -1.21 14.24 14.27
N VAL A 28 -2.28 14.65 14.97
CA VAL A 28 -3.00 15.90 14.69
C VAL A 28 -2.10 17.12 14.86
N SER A 29 -1.30 17.16 15.93
CA SER A 29 -0.41 18.28 16.24
C SER A 29 0.70 18.44 15.20
N ALA A 30 1.27 17.34 14.73
CA ALA A 30 2.26 17.34 13.65
C ALA A 30 1.66 17.89 12.35
N LEU A 31 0.44 17.46 11.99
CA LEU A 31 -0.19 17.79 10.72
C LEU A 31 -0.76 19.21 10.66
N ARG A 32 -1.54 19.64 11.67
CA ARG A 32 -2.18 20.96 11.63
C ARG A 32 -1.29 22.11 12.08
N GLY A 33 -0.26 21.84 12.91
CA GLY A 33 0.49 22.89 13.58
C GLY A 33 -0.44 23.81 14.41
N ASP A 34 -0.42 25.11 14.08
CA ASP A 34 -1.33 26.12 14.66
C ASP A 34 -2.64 26.30 13.85
N GLY A 35 -2.77 25.60 12.72
CA GLY A 35 -3.93 25.66 11.83
C GLY A 35 -4.95 24.54 12.04
N GLU A 36 -5.73 24.26 11.00
CA GLU A 36 -6.73 23.18 10.97
C GLU A 36 -6.26 22.04 10.05
N LEU A 37 -6.75 20.84 10.29
CA LEU A 37 -6.54 19.72 9.37
C LEU A 37 -7.33 19.94 8.07
N GLN A 38 -6.71 19.58 6.95
CA GLN A 38 -7.44 19.45 5.69
C GLN A 38 -8.44 18.30 5.77
N ASP A 39 -9.52 18.38 4.98
CA ASP A 39 -10.60 17.37 5.01
C ASP A 39 -10.08 15.95 4.78
N LEU A 40 -9.21 15.74 3.79
CA LEU A 40 -8.66 14.43 3.51
C LEU A 40 -7.79 13.91 4.68
N GLN A 41 -6.96 14.76 5.27
CA GLN A 41 -6.15 14.40 6.44
C GLN A 41 -7.04 13.97 7.61
N ARG A 42 -8.11 14.73 7.88
CA ARG A 42 -9.08 14.42 8.93
C ARG A 42 -9.72 13.05 8.71
N TYR A 43 -10.26 12.80 7.52
CA TYR A 43 -10.95 11.53 7.23
C TYR A 43 -10.01 10.33 7.30
N ILE A 44 -8.78 10.46 6.79
CA ILE A 44 -7.78 9.37 6.88
C ILE A 44 -7.41 9.10 8.33
N LEU A 45 -7.08 10.12 9.13
CA LEU A 45 -6.71 9.91 10.53
C LEU A 45 -7.84 9.28 11.34
N CYS A 46 -9.07 9.79 11.21
CA CYS A 46 -10.22 9.22 11.90
C CYS A 46 -10.43 7.76 11.52
N ALA A 47 -10.44 7.45 10.22
CA ALA A 47 -10.63 6.08 9.74
C ALA A 47 -9.48 5.16 10.17
N HIS A 48 -8.24 5.64 10.14
CA HIS A 48 -7.06 4.89 10.54
C HIS A 48 -7.10 4.53 12.03
N ILE A 49 -7.40 5.50 12.90
CA ILE A 49 -7.54 5.27 14.35
C ILE A 49 -8.69 4.30 14.64
N GLU A 50 -9.84 4.48 13.98
CA GLU A 50 -11.00 3.62 14.17
C GLU A 50 -10.71 2.17 13.74
N SER A 51 -10.07 1.99 12.58
CA SER A 51 -9.73 0.67 12.04
C SER A 51 -8.64 -0.03 12.87
N MET A 52 -7.56 0.67 13.21
CA MET A 52 -6.41 0.09 13.92
C MET A 52 -6.65 -0.11 15.41
N CYS A 53 -7.41 0.78 16.04
CA CYS A 53 -7.54 0.83 17.50
C CYS A 53 -8.97 0.63 18.00
N GLY A 54 -9.97 0.59 17.12
CA GLY A 54 -11.38 0.45 17.51
C GLY A 54 -11.94 1.67 18.23
N LEU A 55 -11.29 2.83 18.11
CA LEU A 55 -11.66 4.05 18.82
C LEU A 55 -12.09 5.15 17.85
N HIS A 56 -13.30 5.67 18.05
CA HIS A 56 -13.78 6.84 17.31
C HIS A 56 -13.41 8.11 18.08
N LEU A 57 -12.64 9.01 17.44
CA LEU A 57 -12.16 10.26 18.05
C LEU A 57 -12.57 11.48 17.22
N GLU A 58 -13.02 12.52 17.92
CA GLU A 58 -13.24 13.87 17.37
C GLU A 58 -11.89 14.60 17.27
N VAL A 59 -11.14 14.30 16.20
CA VAL A 59 -9.73 14.72 16.05
C VAL A 59 -9.52 16.24 16.08
N ASP A 60 -10.50 17.03 15.62
CA ASP A 60 -10.40 18.50 15.64
C ASP A 60 -10.40 19.07 17.07
N SER A 61 -11.00 18.35 18.03
CA SER A 61 -11.11 18.77 19.43
C SER A 61 -9.89 18.40 20.28
N LEU A 62 -8.96 17.63 19.73
CA LEU A 62 -7.78 17.16 20.46
C LEU A 62 -6.85 18.32 20.79
N GLU A 63 -6.42 18.39 22.06
CA GLU A 63 -5.44 19.37 22.53
C GLU A 63 -4.07 19.09 21.92
N HIS A 64 -3.34 20.17 21.59
CA HIS A 64 -1.98 20.08 21.10
C HIS A 64 -1.08 19.34 22.10
N ILE A 65 -0.10 18.60 21.59
CA ILE A 65 0.99 18.00 22.36
C ILE A 65 2.30 18.33 21.65
N GLY A 66 3.37 18.58 22.41
CA GLY A 66 4.69 18.84 21.83
C GLY A 66 5.48 17.55 21.58
N PRO A 67 6.52 17.58 20.70
CA PRO A 67 7.41 16.45 20.46
C PRO A 67 8.03 15.85 21.72
N GLU A 68 8.55 16.68 22.63
CA GLU A 68 9.19 16.25 23.88
C GLU A 68 8.21 15.51 24.82
N GLU A 69 7.01 16.07 24.99
CA GLU A 69 5.96 15.48 25.85
C GLU A 69 5.48 14.15 25.28
N PHE A 70 5.30 14.09 23.95
CA PHE A 70 4.88 12.86 23.28
C PHE A 70 5.97 11.78 23.35
N ALA A 71 7.23 12.15 23.12
CA ALA A 71 8.35 11.21 23.18
C ALA A 71 8.49 10.58 24.58
N GLU A 72 8.27 11.35 25.65
CA GLU A 72 8.30 10.80 27.01
C GLU A 72 7.15 9.81 27.26
N ALA A 73 5.97 10.06 26.69
CA ALA A 73 4.86 9.09 26.74
C ALA A 73 5.20 7.78 26.02
N MET A 74 6.02 7.83 24.97
CA MET A 74 6.48 6.67 24.21
C MET A 74 7.78 6.03 24.75
N ARG A 75 8.27 6.44 25.93
CA ARG A 75 9.59 6.01 26.44
C ARG A 75 9.80 4.49 26.51
N TYR A 76 8.72 3.73 26.68
CA TYR A 76 8.76 2.25 26.76
C TYR A 76 8.42 1.55 25.45
N ARG A 77 8.06 2.28 24.39
CA ARG A 77 7.83 1.71 23.06
C ARG A 77 9.15 1.53 22.31
N GLU A 78 9.25 0.41 21.61
CA GLU A 78 10.41 0.10 20.76
C GLU A 78 10.45 0.95 19.49
N GLU A 79 11.58 0.85 18.79
CA GLU A 79 11.88 1.62 17.58
C GLU A 79 10.81 1.45 16.50
N GLY A 80 10.46 0.20 16.15
CA GLY A 80 9.45 -0.07 15.12
C GLY A 80 8.10 0.59 15.42
N PHE A 81 7.64 0.52 16.67
CA PHE A 81 6.38 1.17 17.08
C PHE A 81 6.45 2.70 16.93
N ARG A 82 7.56 3.32 17.35
CA ARG A 82 7.78 4.77 17.22
C ARG A 82 7.85 5.20 15.76
N ILE A 83 8.51 4.42 14.89
CA ILE A 83 8.56 4.69 13.45
C ILE A 83 7.16 4.63 12.83
N ARG A 84 6.34 3.63 13.17
CA ARG A 84 4.97 3.53 12.64
C ARG A 84 4.08 4.72 13.01
N ILE A 85 4.31 5.34 14.16
CA ILE A 85 3.65 6.60 14.52
C ILE A 85 4.11 7.73 13.60
N VAL A 86 5.42 7.88 13.38
CA VAL A 86 5.96 8.89 12.44
C VAL A 86 5.41 8.67 11.03
N GLN A 87 5.29 7.42 10.57
CA GLN A 87 4.69 7.07 9.28
C GLN A 87 3.21 7.43 9.20
N THR A 88 2.47 7.37 10.31
CA THR A 88 1.08 7.86 10.35
C THR A 88 1.02 9.38 10.17
N MET A 89 2.00 10.12 10.71
CA MET A 89 2.14 11.55 10.44
C MET A 89 2.51 11.81 8.97
N LEU A 90 3.46 11.05 8.42
CA LEU A 90 3.86 11.16 7.02
C LEU A 90 2.72 10.81 6.06
N LEU A 91 1.89 9.81 6.38
CA LEU A 91 0.69 9.46 5.62
C LEU A 91 -0.24 10.68 5.50
N GLY A 92 -0.49 11.38 6.61
CA GLY A 92 -1.27 12.61 6.59
C GLY A 92 -0.59 13.76 5.83
N ALA A 93 0.74 13.81 5.78
CA ALA A 93 1.47 14.82 5.03
C ALA A 93 1.42 14.55 3.52
N PHE A 94 1.61 13.29 3.10
CA PHE A 94 1.70 12.91 1.68
C PHE A 94 0.38 12.92 0.92
N VAL A 95 -0.75 13.04 1.62
CA VAL A 95 -2.05 13.27 0.97
C VAL A 95 -2.32 14.74 0.69
N ALA A 96 -1.49 15.66 1.19
CA ALA A 96 -1.54 17.07 0.81
C ALA A 96 -0.70 17.30 -0.46
N SER A 97 -1.22 18.11 -1.40
CA SER A 97 -0.56 18.41 -2.66
C SER A 97 -0.24 19.91 -2.82
N PRO A 98 1.03 20.32 -2.74
CA PRO A 98 2.16 19.60 -2.15
C PRO A 98 2.06 19.57 -0.60
N PRO A 99 2.82 18.69 0.09
CA PRO A 99 3.02 18.81 1.53
C PRO A 99 3.70 20.15 1.86
N GLU A 100 3.27 20.79 2.96
CA GLU A 100 3.92 22.01 3.44
C GLU A 100 5.26 21.67 4.11
N ASP A 101 6.32 22.38 3.77
CA ASP A 101 7.66 22.19 4.34
C ASP A 101 7.66 22.30 5.87
N ALA A 102 6.90 23.27 6.41
CA ALA A 102 6.69 23.42 7.85
C ALA A 102 6.02 22.20 8.51
N THR A 103 5.22 21.43 7.76
CA THR A 103 4.61 20.19 8.27
C THR A 103 5.65 19.08 8.33
N ILE A 104 6.51 18.95 7.30
CA ILE A 104 7.60 17.97 7.30
C ILE A 104 8.63 18.29 8.39
N ASP A 105 9.00 19.57 8.57
CA ASP A 105 9.87 20.03 9.66
C ASP A 105 9.32 19.62 11.04
N ARG A 106 8.01 19.79 11.26
CA ARG A 106 7.38 19.38 12.51
C ARG A 106 7.48 17.87 12.70
N ILE A 107 7.20 17.08 11.67
CA ILE A 107 7.33 15.61 11.72
C ILE A 107 8.77 15.20 12.02
N ALA A 108 9.76 15.88 11.44
CA ALA A 108 11.18 15.64 11.72
C ALA A 108 11.52 15.89 13.20
N LEU A 109 10.96 16.93 13.82
CA LEU A 109 11.13 17.18 15.27
C LEU A 109 10.51 16.06 16.13
N TYR A 110 9.36 15.53 15.74
CA TYR A 110 8.78 14.35 16.41
C TYR A 110 9.67 13.12 16.29
N ALA A 111 10.18 12.84 15.08
CA ALA A 111 11.09 11.71 14.86
C ALA A 111 12.39 11.85 15.67
N GLU A 112 12.98 13.06 15.68
CA GLU A 112 14.18 13.37 16.47
C GLU A 112 13.95 13.10 17.97
N GLU A 113 12.89 13.65 18.56
CA GLU A 113 12.61 13.45 20.00
C GLU A 113 12.27 11.99 20.33
N LEU A 114 11.66 11.26 19.39
CA LEU A 114 11.41 9.81 19.50
C LEU A 114 12.67 8.96 19.32
N SER A 115 13.82 9.55 18.98
CA SER A 115 15.07 8.86 18.64
C SER A 115 14.90 7.85 17.50
N VAL A 116 14.13 8.19 16.48
CA VAL A 116 13.94 7.37 15.27
C VAL A 116 14.25 8.17 14.01
N SER A 117 14.52 7.46 12.92
CA SER A 117 14.75 8.05 11.60
C SER A 117 13.90 7.33 10.57
N ASP A 118 13.37 8.07 9.59
CA ASP A 118 12.65 7.52 8.45
C ASP A 118 13.03 8.32 7.20
N GLY A 119 13.53 7.63 6.17
CA GLY A 119 13.99 8.25 4.93
C GLY A 119 12.88 9.00 4.18
N MET A 120 11.62 8.70 4.46
CA MET A 120 10.49 9.42 3.88
C MET A 120 10.38 10.88 4.33
N ILE A 121 11.02 11.27 5.43
CA ILE A 121 11.11 12.68 5.84
C ILE A 121 11.90 13.49 4.80
N GLU A 122 13.04 12.95 4.34
CA GLU A 122 13.86 13.60 3.31
C GLU A 122 13.10 13.72 1.98
N ILE A 123 12.42 12.66 1.55
CA ILE A 123 11.54 12.68 0.37
C ILE A 123 10.42 13.72 0.52
N GLY A 124 9.85 13.85 1.72
CA GLY A 124 8.87 14.89 2.05
C GLY A 124 9.38 16.30 1.78
N HIS A 125 10.60 16.62 2.21
CA HIS A 125 11.23 17.91 1.91
C HIS A 125 11.52 18.09 0.42
N GLU A 126 11.95 17.05 -0.29
CA GLU A 126 12.21 17.14 -1.74
C GLU A 126 10.95 17.44 -2.54
N ILE A 127 9.83 16.78 -2.19
CA ILE A 127 8.53 17.03 -2.79
C ILE A 127 8.05 18.45 -2.45
N ALA A 128 8.14 18.88 -1.19
CA ALA A 128 7.76 20.23 -0.76
C ALA A 128 8.53 21.33 -1.51
N HIS A 129 9.80 21.08 -1.86
CA HIS A 129 10.65 22.00 -2.62
C HIS A 129 10.52 21.89 -4.16
N GLY A 130 9.63 21.03 -4.68
CA GLY A 130 9.39 20.90 -6.11
C GLY A 130 10.46 20.11 -6.88
N SER A 131 11.25 19.28 -6.20
CA SER A 131 12.32 18.47 -6.80
C SER A 131 11.78 17.18 -7.44
N HIS A 132 10.94 17.27 -8.47
CA HIS A 132 10.15 16.10 -8.96
C HIS A 132 10.96 15.06 -9.75
N ASN A 133 12.13 15.42 -10.29
CA ASN A 133 12.83 14.60 -11.28
C ASN A 133 13.64 13.42 -10.70
N LEU A 134 13.79 13.34 -9.38
CA LEU A 134 14.56 12.27 -8.71
C LEU A 134 13.73 11.47 -7.68
N VAL A 135 12.53 11.93 -7.33
CA VAL A 135 11.66 11.33 -6.30
C VAL A 135 11.46 9.81 -6.49
N LEU A 136 11.31 9.31 -7.71
CA LEU A 136 11.20 7.86 -7.96
C LEU A 136 12.48 7.10 -7.56
N ALA A 137 13.65 7.64 -7.91
CA ALA A 137 14.93 7.05 -7.53
C ALA A 137 15.18 7.18 -6.03
N ASP A 138 14.63 8.22 -5.38
CA ASP A 138 14.67 8.37 -3.93
C ASP A 138 13.71 7.40 -3.23
N PHE A 139 12.53 7.10 -3.79
CA PHE A 139 11.66 6.02 -3.31
C PHE A 139 12.36 4.65 -3.36
N SER A 140 13.01 4.30 -4.47
CA SER A 140 13.83 3.08 -4.55
C SER A 140 14.97 3.09 -3.52
N ARG A 141 15.61 4.24 -3.29
CA ARG A 141 16.71 4.40 -2.31
C ARG A 141 16.26 4.45 -0.85
N ALA A 142 15.05 4.91 -0.56
CA ALA A 142 14.42 4.85 0.76
C ALA A 142 14.17 3.41 1.23
N GLY A 143 14.43 2.44 0.35
CA GLY A 143 15.03 1.20 0.77
C GLY A 143 14.05 0.08 0.96
N TYR A 144 12.96 0.05 0.17
CA TYR A 144 12.05 -1.09 0.17
C TYR A 144 12.79 -2.44 0.03
N HIS A 145 13.91 -2.48 -0.71
CA HIS A 145 14.68 -3.71 -0.92
C HIS A 145 16.09 -3.74 -0.32
N ALA A 146 16.46 -2.79 0.53
CA ALA A 146 17.83 -2.74 1.07
C ALA A 146 18.19 -3.93 2.00
N HIS A 147 17.28 -4.88 2.25
CA HIS A 147 17.42 -5.98 3.22
C HIS A 147 17.19 -7.39 2.63
N LEU A 148 17.26 -7.55 1.30
CA LEU A 148 17.12 -8.85 0.64
C LEU A 148 18.24 -9.84 1.03
N ASP A 149 17.94 -10.78 1.94
CA ASP A 149 18.84 -11.88 2.32
C ASP A 149 18.85 -13.03 1.29
N THR A 150 17.80 -13.12 0.46
CA THR A 150 17.65 -14.11 -0.62
C THR A 150 17.73 -13.43 -1.99
N PRO A 151 18.45 -13.98 -2.98
CA PRO A 151 18.40 -13.45 -4.34
C PRO A 151 16.96 -13.52 -4.86
N ILE A 152 16.35 -12.35 -5.03
CA ILE A 152 14.94 -12.16 -5.37
C ILE A 152 14.59 -12.86 -6.69
N GLU A 153 15.56 -13.05 -7.58
CA GLU A 153 15.40 -13.75 -8.87
C GLU A 153 14.90 -15.19 -8.70
N ASN A 154 15.26 -15.86 -7.60
CA ASN A 154 14.78 -17.22 -7.32
C ASN A 154 13.30 -17.25 -6.90
N ILE A 155 12.84 -16.18 -6.24
CA ILE A 155 11.44 -15.99 -5.84
C ILE A 155 10.61 -15.63 -7.07
N LEU A 156 11.13 -14.74 -7.91
CA LEU A 156 10.48 -14.25 -9.12
C LEU A 156 10.57 -15.22 -10.30
N HIS A 157 11.44 -16.23 -10.20
CA HIS A 157 11.81 -17.17 -11.27
C HIS A 157 12.35 -16.48 -12.53
N THR A 158 13.05 -15.36 -12.35
CA THR A 158 13.73 -14.65 -13.44
C THR A 158 15.12 -15.23 -13.70
N ARG A 159 15.59 -15.15 -14.93
CA ARG A 159 16.98 -15.51 -15.31
C ARG A 159 17.93 -14.34 -15.24
N SER A 160 17.42 -13.16 -15.55
CA SER A 160 18.18 -11.92 -15.56
C SER A 160 18.30 -11.39 -14.13
N LEU A 161 19.49 -10.92 -13.78
CA LEU A 161 19.67 -10.11 -12.58
C LEU A 161 18.92 -8.79 -12.79
N LEU A 162 18.12 -8.42 -11.81
CA LEU A 162 17.47 -7.11 -11.78
C LEU A 162 18.53 -6.08 -11.36
N SER A 163 18.71 -5.02 -12.15
CA SER A 163 19.57 -3.90 -11.77
C SER A 163 18.83 -2.85 -10.94
N ASP A 164 17.52 -2.74 -11.13
CA ASP A 164 16.54 -1.98 -10.35
C ASP A 164 15.28 -2.84 -10.18
N ASP A 165 14.60 -2.67 -9.06
CA ASP A 165 13.39 -3.40 -8.66
C ASP A 165 12.20 -3.12 -9.59
N TRP A 166 12.24 -1.98 -10.28
CA TRP A 166 11.26 -1.56 -11.28
C TRP A 166 11.71 -1.84 -12.72
N ASP A 167 12.86 -2.49 -12.92
CA ASP A 167 13.34 -2.79 -14.26
C ASP A 167 12.37 -3.76 -14.93
N PRO A 168 11.88 -3.40 -16.12
CA PRO A 168 11.07 -4.34 -16.86
C PRO A 168 11.92 -5.46 -17.45
N ILE A 169 11.37 -6.68 -17.42
CA ILE A 169 11.94 -7.85 -18.09
C ILE A 169 11.00 -8.26 -19.22
N TYR A 170 11.45 -8.07 -20.47
CA TYR A 170 10.64 -8.27 -21.67
C TYR A 170 11.10 -9.42 -22.58
N ASP A 171 12.20 -10.11 -22.24
CA ASP A 171 12.82 -11.17 -23.06
C ASP A 171 13.01 -12.47 -22.26
N GLU A 172 12.01 -12.81 -21.45
CA GLU A 172 12.00 -14.06 -20.67
C GLU A 172 10.76 -14.90 -21.00
N PRO A 173 10.71 -15.54 -22.19
CA PRO A 173 9.55 -16.31 -22.63
C PRO A 173 9.21 -17.49 -21.71
N GLU A 174 10.20 -18.02 -20.99
CA GLU A 174 9.95 -19.08 -20.01
C GLU A 174 9.23 -18.58 -18.75
N LEU A 175 9.49 -17.34 -18.33
CA LEU A 175 8.74 -16.70 -17.24
C LEU A 175 7.30 -16.46 -17.70
N ALA A 176 7.11 -15.88 -18.89
CA ALA A 176 5.78 -15.66 -19.45
C ALA A 176 4.99 -16.97 -19.58
N GLN A 177 5.65 -18.05 -20.05
CA GLN A 177 5.03 -19.37 -20.11
C GLN A 177 4.67 -19.91 -18.72
N ARG A 178 5.50 -19.67 -17.70
CA ARG A 178 5.21 -20.10 -16.33
C ARG A 178 3.94 -19.44 -15.77
N TRP A 179 3.76 -18.16 -16.03
CA TRP A 179 2.54 -17.44 -15.67
C TRP A 179 1.34 -17.95 -16.49
N ASP A 180 1.52 -18.22 -17.79
CA ASP A 180 0.44 -18.77 -18.62
C ASP A 180 0.06 -20.21 -18.21
N ASP A 181 1.02 -21.01 -17.73
CA ASP A 181 0.80 -22.39 -17.27
C ASP A 181 -0.13 -22.46 -16.03
N LEU A 182 -0.33 -21.35 -15.31
CA LEU A 182 -1.30 -21.24 -14.23
C LEU A 182 -2.73 -21.55 -14.68
N GLN A 183 -3.04 -21.41 -15.98
CA GLN A 183 -4.32 -21.83 -16.56
C GLN A 183 -4.63 -23.31 -16.31
N ASN A 184 -3.60 -24.15 -16.18
CA ASN A 184 -3.76 -25.60 -16.01
C ASN A 184 -4.17 -25.98 -14.57
N LEU A 185 -4.18 -25.02 -13.64
CA LEU A 185 -4.60 -25.26 -12.26
C LEU A 185 -6.13 -25.29 -12.14
N PRO A 186 -6.69 -26.06 -11.19
CA PRO A 186 -8.13 -26.12 -10.99
C PRO A 186 -8.77 -24.75 -10.68
N PRO A 187 -10.00 -24.48 -11.15
CA PRO A 187 -10.80 -23.32 -10.72
C PRO A 187 -10.89 -23.22 -9.19
N GLY A 188 -10.80 -22.00 -8.67
CA GLY A 188 -10.78 -21.71 -7.22
C GLY A 188 -9.41 -21.78 -6.56
N THR A 189 -8.36 -22.20 -7.28
CA THR A 189 -6.98 -22.06 -6.82
C THR A 189 -6.46 -20.64 -7.05
N VAL A 190 -5.53 -20.19 -6.20
CA VAL A 190 -4.97 -18.83 -6.31
C VAL A 190 -4.26 -18.61 -7.64
N GLY A 191 -3.50 -19.61 -8.13
CA GLY A 191 -2.82 -19.51 -9.42
C GLY A 191 -3.79 -19.41 -10.58
N ARG A 192 -4.86 -20.22 -10.58
CA ARG A 192 -5.92 -20.12 -11.58
C ARG A 192 -6.60 -18.75 -11.53
N GLY A 193 -6.87 -18.23 -10.33
CA GLY A 193 -7.44 -16.90 -10.14
C GLY A 193 -6.55 -15.77 -10.67
N VAL A 194 -5.22 -15.85 -10.49
CA VAL A 194 -4.28 -14.87 -11.04
C VAL A 194 -4.24 -14.93 -12.57
N TRP A 195 -4.27 -16.13 -13.16
CA TRP A 195 -4.37 -16.26 -14.61
C TRP A 195 -5.68 -15.62 -15.14
N GLU A 196 -6.81 -15.93 -14.52
CA GLU A 196 -8.12 -15.33 -14.85
C GLU A 196 -8.10 -13.81 -14.68
N PHE A 197 -7.36 -13.29 -13.69
CA PHE A 197 -7.23 -11.86 -13.40
C PHE A 197 -6.54 -11.15 -14.56
N TYR A 198 -5.42 -11.70 -15.01
CA TYR A 198 -4.67 -11.22 -16.17
C TYR A 198 -5.50 -11.29 -17.46
N ARG A 199 -6.21 -12.41 -17.68
CA ARG A 199 -7.02 -12.59 -18.89
C ARG A 199 -8.18 -11.61 -18.97
N ALA A 200 -8.89 -11.39 -17.87
CA ALA A 200 -10.02 -10.46 -17.82
C ALA A 200 -9.61 -9.00 -18.10
N ARG A 201 -8.39 -8.61 -17.72
CA ARG A 201 -7.87 -7.23 -17.82
C ARG A 201 -7.00 -7.01 -19.06
N GLY A 202 -6.66 -8.08 -19.78
CA GLY A 202 -5.80 -8.03 -20.97
C GLY A 202 -4.34 -7.72 -20.65
N PHE A 203 -3.89 -8.01 -19.44
CA PHE A 203 -2.50 -7.79 -19.03
C PHE A 203 -1.55 -8.77 -19.70
N SER A 204 -0.35 -8.30 -20.04
CA SER A 204 0.76 -9.14 -20.51
C SER A 204 1.42 -9.83 -19.32
N PHE A 205 1.65 -11.14 -19.42
CA PHE A 205 2.35 -11.88 -18.37
C PHE A 205 3.79 -11.41 -18.20
N PRO A 206 4.32 -11.39 -16.95
CA PRO A 206 5.71 -11.02 -16.69
C PRO A 206 6.70 -11.83 -17.54
N GLY A 207 7.70 -11.16 -18.10
CA GLY A 207 8.65 -11.75 -19.05
C GLY A 207 8.26 -11.55 -20.52
N ALA A 208 7.03 -11.12 -20.81
CA ALA A 208 6.59 -10.75 -22.15
C ALA A 208 6.72 -9.23 -22.40
N PRO A 209 6.84 -8.78 -23.66
CA PRO A 209 6.86 -7.36 -23.98
C PRO A 209 5.63 -6.60 -23.44
N GLY A 210 5.89 -5.46 -22.78
CA GLY A 210 4.85 -4.60 -22.21
C GLY A 210 4.23 -5.09 -20.90
N SER A 211 4.75 -6.17 -20.29
CA SER A 211 4.35 -6.58 -18.94
C SER A 211 4.86 -5.61 -17.87
N ALA A 212 4.24 -5.66 -16.69
CA ALA A 212 4.84 -5.08 -15.49
C ALA A 212 6.19 -5.78 -15.16
N PRO A 213 7.10 -5.10 -14.44
CA PRO A 213 8.27 -5.73 -13.83
C PRO A 213 7.88 -6.95 -12.97
N PRO A 214 8.64 -8.06 -12.98
CA PRO A 214 8.27 -9.28 -12.26
C PRO A 214 8.09 -9.11 -10.76
N LEU A 215 8.85 -8.22 -10.13
CA LEU A 215 8.74 -7.89 -8.71
C LEU A 215 7.45 -7.13 -8.41
N LEU A 216 7.18 -6.06 -9.18
CA LEU A 216 5.89 -5.37 -9.09
C LEU A 216 4.75 -6.38 -9.27
N SER A 217 4.82 -7.26 -10.26
CA SER A 217 3.78 -8.26 -10.55
C SER A 217 3.45 -9.20 -9.39
N GLN A 218 4.27 -9.26 -8.32
CA GLN A 218 3.90 -9.98 -7.10
C GLN A 218 2.66 -9.39 -6.41
N HIS A 219 2.41 -8.07 -6.53
CA HIS A 219 1.18 -7.45 -6.00
C HIS A 219 -0.09 -7.98 -6.69
N ASP A 220 0.02 -8.50 -7.92
CA ASP A 220 -1.14 -8.99 -8.66
C ASP A 220 -1.76 -10.24 -8.00
N TRP A 221 -0.93 -11.03 -7.30
CA TRP A 221 -1.41 -12.13 -6.47
C TRP A 221 -2.27 -11.62 -5.32
N ILE A 222 -1.95 -10.45 -4.79
CA ILE A 222 -2.63 -9.83 -3.65
C ILE A 222 -4.02 -9.34 -4.04
N HIS A 223 -4.28 -8.90 -5.28
CA HIS A 223 -5.66 -8.62 -5.71
C HIS A 223 -6.60 -9.83 -5.50
N VAL A 224 -6.12 -11.02 -5.88
CA VAL A 224 -6.88 -12.28 -5.76
C VAL A 224 -6.94 -12.74 -4.30
N ILE A 225 -5.81 -12.74 -3.58
CA ILE A 225 -5.73 -13.21 -2.19
C ILE A 225 -6.51 -12.27 -1.26
N ALA A 226 -6.31 -10.96 -1.40
CA ALA A 226 -6.88 -9.95 -0.52
C ALA A 226 -8.27 -9.45 -0.94
N ASP A 227 -8.81 -9.94 -2.05
CA ASP A 227 -10.15 -9.57 -2.52
C ASP A 227 -10.29 -8.08 -2.85
N TYR A 228 -9.34 -7.56 -3.62
CA TYR A 228 -9.38 -6.19 -4.13
C TYR A 228 -9.42 -6.19 -5.66
N GLY A 229 -10.23 -5.30 -6.23
CA GLY A 229 -10.24 -4.98 -7.66
C GLY A 229 -8.92 -4.37 -8.13
N SER A 230 -8.89 -3.88 -9.36
CA SER A 230 -7.71 -3.25 -9.97
C SER A 230 -7.99 -1.83 -10.49
N THR A 231 -9.05 -1.19 -10.00
CA THR A 231 -9.18 0.27 -10.20
C THR A 231 -8.12 0.97 -9.38
N VAL A 232 -7.81 2.23 -9.69
CA VAL A 232 -6.82 3.01 -8.94
C VAL A 232 -7.12 3.04 -7.42
N GLU A 233 -8.39 3.15 -7.03
CA GLU A 233 -8.76 3.06 -5.61
C GLU A 233 -8.41 1.71 -4.99
N SER A 234 -8.51 0.64 -5.77
CA SER A 234 -8.17 -0.71 -5.34
C SER A 234 -6.66 -0.94 -5.30
N GLU A 235 -5.89 -0.30 -6.18
CA GLU A 235 -4.42 -0.26 -6.09
C GLU A 235 -3.99 0.39 -4.77
N ILE A 236 -4.59 1.54 -4.40
CA ILE A 236 -4.32 2.21 -3.13
C ILE A 236 -4.61 1.28 -1.93
N GLU A 237 -5.69 0.50 -1.98
CA GLU A 237 -5.99 -0.52 -0.96
C GLU A 237 -4.91 -1.61 -0.92
N VAL A 238 -4.52 -2.17 -2.07
CA VAL A 238 -3.49 -3.22 -2.15
C VAL A 238 -2.15 -2.74 -1.61
N PHE A 239 -1.68 -1.56 -2.00
CA PHE A 239 -0.41 -1.01 -1.49
C PHE A 239 -0.50 -0.56 -0.03
N GLY A 240 -1.67 -0.12 0.44
CA GLY A 240 -1.92 0.10 1.87
C GLY A 240 -1.83 -1.18 2.70
N LEU A 241 -2.31 -2.30 2.17
CA LEU A 241 -2.20 -3.61 2.79
C LEU A 241 -0.76 -4.13 2.79
N ILE A 242 -0.08 -4.12 1.63
CA ILE A 242 1.28 -4.65 1.48
C ILE A 242 2.25 -3.89 2.38
N SER A 243 2.25 -2.55 2.30
CA SER A 243 3.15 -1.70 3.09
C SER A 243 3.00 -1.87 4.60
N ARG A 244 1.82 -2.32 5.05
CA ARG A 244 1.54 -2.55 6.47
C ARG A 244 1.71 -4.00 6.91
N ALA A 245 1.72 -4.95 5.98
CA ALA A 245 1.97 -6.37 6.27
C ALA A 245 3.46 -6.65 6.55
N ASP A 246 4.35 -5.90 5.94
CA ASP A 246 5.78 -5.97 6.20
C ASP A 246 6.12 -5.30 7.54
N ASP A 247 6.91 -5.97 8.39
CA ASP A 247 7.38 -5.40 9.66
C ASP A 247 8.50 -4.36 9.44
N ASP A 248 9.22 -4.45 8.32
CA ASP A 248 10.20 -3.47 7.90
C ASP A 248 9.53 -2.11 7.64
N PRO A 249 9.87 -1.06 8.38
CA PRO A 249 9.25 0.24 8.20
C PRO A 249 9.47 0.80 6.79
N ARG A 250 10.53 0.39 6.06
CA ARG A 250 10.79 0.92 4.72
C ARG A 250 9.72 0.54 3.70
N ALA A 251 8.90 -0.47 3.95
CA ALA A 251 7.75 -0.82 3.11
C ALA A 251 6.70 0.31 2.99
N PHE A 252 6.69 1.27 3.92
CA PHE A 252 5.84 2.46 3.82
C PHE A 252 6.14 3.31 2.57
N SER A 253 7.38 3.25 2.06
CA SER A 253 7.78 3.96 0.84
C SER A 253 6.91 3.59 -0.38
N LEU A 254 6.43 2.35 -0.49
CA LEU A 254 5.51 1.93 -1.55
C LEU A 254 4.17 2.67 -1.48
N LEU A 255 3.56 2.74 -0.29
CA LEU A 255 2.31 3.45 -0.10
C LEU A 255 2.49 4.95 -0.38
N ALA A 256 3.56 5.56 0.14
CA ALA A 256 3.86 6.96 -0.13
C ALA A 256 4.06 7.26 -1.63
N MET A 257 4.72 6.37 -2.37
CA MET A 257 4.86 6.47 -3.83
C MET A 257 3.50 6.44 -4.54
N VAL A 258 2.63 5.52 -4.15
CA VAL A 258 1.28 5.35 -4.74
C VAL A 258 0.39 6.55 -4.43
N LEU A 259 0.49 7.14 -3.23
CA LEU A 259 -0.18 8.40 -2.91
C LEU A 259 0.37 9.56 -3.75
N CYS A 260 1.68 9.61 -3.99
CA CYS A 260 2.27 10.61 -4.87
C CYS A 260 1.82 10.49 -6.32
N LEU A 261 1.48 9.28 -6.77
CA LEU A 261 1.03 9.00 -8.12
C LEU A 261 -0.48 9.25 -8.30
N PHE A 262 -1.31 8.73 -7.38
CA PHE A 262 -2.76 8.65 -7.55
C PHE A 262 -3.57 9.62 -6.69
N GLU A 263 -2.95 10.24 -5.68
CA GLU A 263 -3.61 11.33 -4.95
C GLU A 263 -3.08 12.68 -5.40
N THR A 264 -1.77 12.91 -5.24
CA THR A 264 -1.23 14.26 -5.36
C THR A 264 -0.72 14.60 -6.76
N GLY A 265 -0.38 13.58 -7.56
CA GLY A 265 0.25 13.75 -8.87
C GLY A 265 1.67 14.34 -8.80
N MET A 266 2.31 14.30 -7.64
CA MET A 266 3.69 14.77 -7.43
C MET A 266 4.70 13.85 -8.14
N LEU A 267 4.32 12.61 -8.38
CA LEU A 267 5.06 11.69 -9.24
C LEU A 267 4.30 11.52 -10.56
N ASN A 268 4.97 11.73 -11.70
CA ASN A 268 4.33 11.63 -13.02
C ASN A 268 4.09 10.17 -13.47
N SER A 269 4.97 9.25 -13.07
CA SER A 269 4.92 7.85 -13.49
C SER A 269 5.79 6.98 -12.58
N ALA A 270 5.39 5.72 -12.38
CA ALA A 270 6.17 4.69 -11.72
C ALA A 270 5.97 3.36 -12.45
N ALA A 271 7.06 2.72 -12.88
CA ALA A 271 7.02 1.54 -13.74
C ALA A 271 6.07 1.71 -14.94
N ILE A 272 4.98 0.96 -14.99
CA ILE A 272 3.95 1.02 -16.05
C ILE A 272 2.81 1.99 -15.75
N PHE A 273 2.74 2.52 -14.53
CA PHE A 273 1.67 3.40 -14.10
C PHE A 273 1.95 4.86 -14.44
N GLN A 274 0.89 5.59 -14.75
CA GLN A 274 0.88 7.04 -14.93
C GLN A 274 0.11 7.69 -13.80
N PHE A 275 0.41 8.95 -13.50
CA PHE A 275 -0.32 9.69 -12.48
C PHE A 275 -1.79 9.87 -12.88
N ASP A 276 -2.69 9.73 -11.91
CA ASP A 276 -4.12 10.00 -12.05
C ASP A 276 -4.58 10.57 -10.71
N PRO A 277 -4.55 11.90 -10.50
CA PRO A 277 -4.64 12.47 -9.16
C PRO A 277 -6.07 12.57 -8.62
N GLY A 278 -6.18 12.62 -7.30
CA GLY A 278 -7.41 12.91 -6.55
C GLY A 278 -8.25 11.70 -6.16
N HIS A 279 -7.80 10.46 -6.35
CA HIS A 279 -8.63 9.28 -6.07
C HIS A 279 -9.07 9.16 -4.60
N LEU A 280 -8.36 9.76 -3.65
CA LEU A 280 -8.82 9.88 -2.27
C LEU A 280 -9.68 11.14 -2.11
N THR A 281 -9.27 12.30 -2.62
CA THR A 281 -10.01 13.57 -2.44
C THR A 281 -11.43 13.54 -3.03
N HIS A 282 -11.67 12.84 -4.14
CA HIS A 282 -13.01 12.77 -4.77
C HIS A 282 -14.10 12.27 -3.79
N ASP A 283 -13.77 11.33 -2.91
CA ASP A 283 -14.64 10.87 -1.81
C ASP A 283 -13.79 10.50 -0.59
N ALA A 284 -13.23 11.53 0.05
CA ALA A 284 -12.27 11.39 1.15
C ALA A 284 -12.77 10.53 2.30
N ARG A 285 -14.07 10.62 2.61
CA ARG A 285 -14.69 9.81 3.67
C ARG A 285 -14.69 8.34 3.31
N ARG A 286 -15.12 8.00 2.09
CA ARG A 286 -15.18 6.62 1.60
C ARG A 286 -13.79 6.03 1.47
N MET A 287 -12.86 6.75 0.84
CA MET A 287 -11.50 6.25 0.62
C MET A 287 -10.68 6.19 1.90
N GLY A 288 -10.90 7.08 2.87
CA GLY A 288 -10.30 6.97 4.20
C GLY A 288 -10.64 5.64 4.87
N ILE A 289 -11.91 5.23 4.85
CA ILE A 289 -12.37 3.94 5.40
C ILE A 289 -11.71 2.76 4.69
N ARG A 290 -11.69 2.79 3.35
CA ARG A 290 -11.12 1.73 2.50
C ARG A 290 -9.63 1.53 2.75
N LEU A 291 -8.85 2.61 2.72
CA LEU A 291 -7.41 2.56 2.98
C LEU A 291 -7.12 2.11 4.42
N ALA A 292 -7.86 2.63 5.40
CA ALA A 292 -7.68 2.24 6.79
C ALA A 292 -8.01 0.75 7.05
N ASP A 293 -9.04 0.20 6.41
CA ASP A 293 -9.36 -1.22 6.45
C ASP A 293 -8.23 -2.06 5.83
N ALA A 294 -7.75 -1.67 4.65
CA ALA A 294 -6.67 -2.37 3.96
C ALA A 294 -5.37 -2.39 4.79
N MET A 295 -4.99 -1.26 5.37
CA MET A 295 -3.85 -1.17 6.29
C MET A 295 -4.06 -2.04 7.53
N TYR A 296 -5.25 -2.06 8.14
CA TYR A 296 -5.54 -2.94 9.27
C TYR A 296 -5.41 -4.42 8.89
N ARG A 297 -5.97 -4.82 7.75
CA ARG A 297 -5.83 -6.18 7.22
C ARG A 297 -4.36 -6.53 7.01
N GLY A 298 -3.56 -5.60 6.49
CA GLY A 298 -2.11 -5.71 6.40
C GLY A 298 -1.46 -5.92 7.76
N ALA A 299 -1.79 -5.11 8.77
CA ALA A 299 -1.24 -5.23 10.12
C ALA A 299 -1.52 -6.61 10.75
N ILE A 300 -2.71 -7.17 10.50
CA ILE A 300 -3.06 -8.52 10.96
C ILE A 300 -2.26 -9.59 10.21
N ILE A 301 -2.05 -9.44 8.90
CA ILE A 301 -1.14 -10.32 8.14
C ILE A 301 0.26 -10.25 8.72
N GLY A 302 0.82 -9.07 8.95
CA GLY A 302 2.18 -8.93 9.52
C GLY A 302 2.29 -9.63 10.88
N ALA A 303 1.33 -9.41 11.77
CA ALA A 303 1.30 -10.08 13.07
C ALA A 303 1.15 -11.62 12.99
N HIS A 304 0.44 -12.13 11.98
CA HIS A 304 0.20 -13.57 11.78
C HIS A 304 1.33 -14.27 11.01
N PHE A 305 1.84 -13.59 9.98
CA PHE A 305 2.73 -14.12 8.95
C PHE A 305 4.15 -13.58 9.09
N SER A 306 4.56 -13.32 10.34
CA SER A 306 5.93 -12.95 10.74
C SER A 306 6.49 -11.70 10.05
N GLY A 307 5.62 -10.74 9.71
CA GLY A 307 6.03 -9.46 9.13
C GLY A 307 6.71 -9.59 7.76
N GLN A 308 6.50 -10.70 7.05
CA GLN A 308 7.17 -10.95 5.79
C GLN A 308 6.63 -10.02 4.69
N ASP A 309 7.54 -9.45 3.89
CA ASP A 309 7.17 -8.74 2.67
C ASP A 309 6.41 -9.67 1.70
N LEU A 310 5.18 -9.28 1.38
CA LEU A 310 4.30 -10.04 0.50
C LEU A 310 4.80 -10.07 -0.95
N LEU A 311 5.68 -9.14 -1.35
CA LEU A 311 6.32 -9.17 -2.66
C LEU A 311 7.55 -10.11 -2.71
N GLU A 312 8.01 -10.60 -1.56
CA GLU A 312 9.11 -11.58 -1.49
C GLU A 312 8.62 -13.03 -1.31
N ILE A 313 7.32 -13.27 -1.38
CA ILE A 313 6.74 -14.61 -1.31
C ILE A 313 6.76 -15.24 -2.70
N ASP A 314 7.33 -16.45 -2.80
CA ASP A 314 7.25 -17.26 -4.02
C ASP A 314 5.85 -17.86 -4.16
N TRP A 315 4.90 -17.05 -4.64
CA TRP A 315 3.49 -17.42 -4.77
C TRP A 315 3.27 -18.60 -5.72
N PHE A 316 4.19 -18.89 -6.64
CA PHE A 316 4.12 -20.10 -7.47
C PHE A 316 4.16 -21.39 -6.64
N LYS A 317 4.86 -21.40 -5.50
CA LYS A 317 4.84 -22.55 -4.57
C LYS A 317 3.46 -22.78 -3.96
N HIS A 318 2.64 -21.74 -3.89
CA HIS A 318 1.30 -21.74 -3.29
C HIS A 318 0.18 -21.75 -4.34
N ALA A 319 0.50 -21.61 -5.63
CA ALA A 319 -0.45 -21.45 -6.73
C ALA A 319 -1.54 -22.53 -6.80
N HIS A 320 -1.21 -23.76 -6.40
CA HIS A 320 -2.12 -24.91 -6.40
C HIS A 320 -3.12 -24.93 -5.24
N LYS A 321 -2.93 -24.09 -4.22
CA LYS A 321 -3.84 -23.97 -3.08
C LYS A 321 -5.07 -23.17 -3.47
N THR A 322 -6.19 -23.45 -2.82
CA THR A 322 -7.40 -22.62 -2.89
C THR A 322 -7.13 -21.22 -2.34
N VAL A 323 -7.91 -20.25 -2.79
CA VAL A 323 -7.82 -18.87 -2.27
C VAL A 323 -8.01 -18.86 -0.75
N GLU A 324 -8.97 -19.64 -0.23
CA GLU A 324 -9.22 -19.78 1.21
C GLU A 324 -8.03 -20.38 1.97
N GLU A 325 -7.37 -21.41 1.45
CA GLU A 325 -6.17 -21.99 2.07
C GLU A 325 -5.02 -20.99 2.14
N VAL A 326 -4.87 -20.12 1.13
CA VAL A 326 -3.85 -19.06 1.14
C VAL A 326 -4.23 -17.94 2.10
N ARG A 327 -5.51 -17.55 2.15
CA ARG A 327 -6.01 -16.57 3.13
C ARG A 327 -5.80 -17.04 4.57
N GLU A 328 -6.06 -18.31 4.86
CA GLU A 328 -5.79 -18.93 6.15
C GLU A 328 -4.28 -18.96 6.45
N MET A 329 -3.45 -19.28 5.45
CA MET A 329 -1.99 -19.30 5.59
C MET A 329 -1.42 -17.94 5.98
N VAL A 330 -1.87 -16.85 5.37
CA VAL A 330 -1.38 -15.49 5.66
C VAL A 330 -2.15 -14.81 6.80
N GLY A 331 -3.24 -15.41 7.28
CA GLY A 331 -4.06 -14.87 8.36
C GLY A 331 -4.84 -13.61 8.00
N ILE A 332 -5.13 -13.36 6.73
CA ILE A 332 -5.83 -12.14 6.30
C ILE A 332 -7.31 -12.16 6.72
N PRO A 333 -7.79 -11.14 7.45
CA PRO A 333 -9.20 -11.04 7.77
C PRO A 333 -10.04 -10.62 6.54
N PRO A 334 -11.35 -10.90 6.53
CA PRO A 334 -12.24 -10.34 5.50
C PRO A 334 -12.25 -8.81 5.58
N LYS A 335 -12.62 -8.16 4.48
CA LYS A 335 -12.94 -6.71 4.48
C LYS A 335 -14.02 -6.43 5.53
N SER A 336 -13.89 -5.33 6.26
CA SER A 336 -14.94 -4.91 7.20
C SER A 336 -16.24 -4.56 6.48
N GLU A 337 -17.37 -4.65 7.18
CA GLU A 337 -18.65 -4.18 6.67
C GLU A 337 -18.60 -2.70 6.30
N ALA A 338 -17.83 -1.90 7.04
CA ALA A 338 -17.63 -0.48 6.78
C ALA A 338 -16.89 -0.26 5.45
N ALA A 339 -15.83 -1.02 5.16
CA ALA A 339 -15.11 -0.94 3.90
C ALA A 339 -15.97 -1.38 2.71
N ILE A 340 -16.74 -2.47 2.85
CA ILE A 340 -17.68 -2.94 1.82
C ILE A 340 -18.79 -1.91 1.58
N ALA A 341 -19.35 -1.31 2.63
CA ALA A 341 -20.33 -0.23 2.52
C ALA A 341 -19.74 1.05 1.91
N ALA A 342 -18.46 1.29 2.18
CA ALA A 342 -17.63 2.27 1.49
C ALA A 342 -17.18 1.77 0.10
N GLY A 343 -17.75 0.70 -0.44
CA GLY A 343 -17.54 0.23 -1.80
C GLY A 343 -16.13 -0.28 -2.12
N ALA A 344 -15.44 -0.88 -1.15
CA ALA A 344 -14.35 -1.81 -1.42
C ALA A 344 -14.89 -3.09 -2.06
N VAL A 345 -14.38 -3.45 -3.23
CA VAL A 345 -14.88 -4.57 -4.03
C VAL A 345 -13.74 -5.47 -4.49
N GLY A 346 -14.02 -6.75 -4.68
CA GLY A 346 -13.10 -7.75 -5.17
C GLY A 346 -12.91 -7.73 -6.68
N PRO A 347 -11.95 -8.51 -7.20
CA PRO A 347 -11.54 -8.49 -8.61
C PRO A 347 -12.61 -8.97 -9.60
N TRP A 348 -13.65 -9.65 -9.10
CA TRP A 348 -14.72 -10.26 -9.89
C TRP A 348 -16.08 -9.56 -9.71
N GLU A 349 -16.11 -8.50 -8.90
CA GLU A 349 -17.35 -7.79 -8.56
C GLU A 349 -17.56 -6.56 -9.45
N PRO A 350 -18.78 -6.01 -9.51
CA PRO A 350 -19.01 -4.69 -10.10
C PRO A 350 -18.14 -3.62 -9.43
N GLY A 351 -17.30 -2.95 -10.23
CA GLY A 351 -16.29 -2.00 -9.79
C GLY A 351 -14.90 -2.58 -9.63
N GLY A 352 -14.72 -3.89 -9.77
CA GLY A 352 -13.42 -4.56 -9.62
C GLY A 352 -12.47 -4.41 -10.83
N ILE A 353 -12.93 -3.78 -11.91
CA ILE A 353 -12.19 -3.58 -13.16
C ILE A 353 -12.45 -2.17 -13.72
N SER A 354 -11.41 -1.51 -14.21
CA SER A 354 -11.53 -0.17 -14.82
C SER A 354 -12.10 -0.25 -16.25
N PRO A 355 -12.67 0.86 -16.79
CA PRO A 355 -13.11 0.89 -18.19
C PRO A 355 -11.99 0.63 -19.17
N PHE A 356 -10.77 1.09 -18.89
CA PHE A 356 -9.59 0.82 -19.69
C PHE A 356 -9.27 -0.68 -19.71
N GLN A 357 -9.17 -1.29 -18.53
CA GLN A 357 -8.83 -2.72 -18.38
C GLN A 357 -9.86 -3.63 -19.05
N LEU A 358 -11.16 -3.30 -18.94
CA LEU A 358 -12.22 -4.05 -19.61
C LEU A 358 -12.08 -3.98 -21.14
N LYS A 359 -11.84 -2.78 -21.69
CA LYS A 359 -11.62 -2.60 -23.14
C LYS A 359 -10.36 -3.33 -23.61
N LEU A 360 -9.29 -3.26 -22.84
CA LEU A 360 -8.03 -3.95 -23.13
C LEU A 360 -8.23 -5.47 -23.16
N GLY A 361 -8.87 -6.04 -22.14
CA GLY A 361 -9.22 -7.47 -22.10
C GLY A 361 -10.04 -7.92 -23.30
N MET A 362 -11.06 -7.15 -23.69
CA MET A 362 -11.86 -7.43 -24.88
C MET A 362 -11.03 -7.38 -26.17
N SER A 363 -10.16 -6.38 -26.32
CA SER A 363 -9.29 -6.25 -27.50
C SER A 363 -8.32 -7.43 -27.61
N VAL A 364 -7.68 -7.81 -26.51
CA VAL A 364 -6.73 -8.93 -26.45
C VAL A 364 -7.42 -10.27 -26.74
N ALA A 365 -8.65 -10.48 -26.27
CA ALA A 365 -9.43 -11.67 -26.60
C ALA A 365 -9.72 -11.77 -28.10
N VAL A 366 -10.09 -10.64 -28.74
CA VAL A 366 -10.29 -10.58 -30.21
C VAL A 366 -9.00 -10.90 -30.96
N GLU A 367 -7.86 -10.36 -30.52
CA GLU A 367 -6.56 -10.63 -31.14
C GLU A 367 -6.14 -12.10 -31.06
N ARG A 368 -6.58 -12.81 -30.01
CA ARG A 368 -6.29 -14.24 -29.79
C ARG A 368 -7.33 -15.19 -30.37
N ASP A 369 -8.40 -14.68 -30.98
CA ASP A 369 -9.56 -15.48 -31.45
C ASP A 369 -10.21 -16.30 -30.31
N GLU A 370 -10.33 -15.68 -29.13
CA GLU A 370 -10.90 -16.27 -27.91
C GLU A 370 -12.20 -15.56 -27.49
N GLU A 371 -13.10 -16.27 -26.81
CA GLU A 371 -14.26 -15.65 -26.16
C GLU A 371 -13.81 -14.83 -24.95
N TYR A 372 -14.23 -13.58 -24.87
CA TYR A 372 -13.92 -12.71 -23.73
C TYR A 372 -14.76 -13.10 -22.51
N ASP A 373 -14.10 -13.36 -21.38
CA ASP A 373 -14.73 -13.51 -20.07
C ASP A 373 -14.08 -12.55 -19.06
N SER A 374 -14.93 -11.80 -18.36
CA SER A 374 -14.54 -10.89 -17.26
C SER A 374 -14.63 -11.57 -15.89
N HIS A 375 -15.15 -12.80 -15.85
CA HIS A 375 -15.43 -13.58 -14.66
C HIS A 375 -16.39 -12.87 -13.67
N GLY A 376 -17.28 -12.03 -14.20
CA GLY A 376 -18.28 -11.29 -13.44
C GLY A 376 -17.91 -9.83 -13.16
N ALA A 377 -16.65 -9.44 -13.39
CA ALA A 377 -16.21 -8.07 -13.19
C ALA A 377 -16.88 -7.13 -14.20
N THR A 378 -17.47 -6.05 -13.71
CA THR A 378 -18.08 -5.02 -14.57
C THR A 378 -17.68 -3.63 -14.10
N VAL A 379 -17.62 -2.68 -15.02
CA VAL A 379 -17.39 -1.26 -14.69
C VAL A 379 -18.54 -0.71 -13.83
N LEU A 380 -18.22 0.11 -12.81
CA LEU A 380 -19.23 0.87 -12.05
C LEU A 380 -19.88 1.94 -12.91
N ALA A 381 -21.20 2.11 -12.77
CA ALA A 381 -21.94 3.14 -13.49
C ALA A 381 -21.39 4.55 -13.18
N GLY A 382 -20.93 5.26 -14.21
CA GLY A 382 -20.36 6.60 -14.07
C GLY A 382 -18.85 6.65 -13.81
N ALA A 383 -18.14 5.51 -13.84
CA ALA A 383 -16.68 5.49 -13.80
C ALA A 383 -16.10 6.26 -15.00
N SER A 384 -15.14 7.14 -14.74
CA SER A 384 -14.37 7.84 -15.77
C SER A 384 -13.46 6.85 -16.51
N GLU A 385 -13.05 7.19 -17.74
CA GLU A 385 -12.07 6.40 -18.50
C GLU A 385 -10.63 6.47 -17.95
N GLY A 386 -10.47 6.80 -16.66
CA GLY A 386 -9.16 6.81 -15.97
C GLY A 386 -8.45 5.47 -16.13
N TYR A 387 -7.12 5.54 -16.11
CA TYR A 387 -6.15 4.71 -16.83
C TYR A 387 -6.27 3.18 -16.71
#